data_AF-A0A2D8UQQ4-F1
#
_entry.id   AF-A0A2D8UQQ4-F1
#
_cell.length_a   1.000
_cell.length_b   1.000
_cell.length_c   1.000
_cell.angle_alpha   90.00
_cell.angle_beta   90.00
_cell.angle_gamma   90.00
#
_symmetry.space_group_name_H-M   'P 1'
#
loop_
_entity.id
_entity.type
_entity.pdbx_description
1 polymer ?
#
loop_
_entity_poly.entity_id
_entity_poly.type
_entity_poly.pdbx_seq_one_letter_code
_entity_poly.pdbx_strand_id
1 'polypeptide(L)'
;MVSCVNLKNRSNYKLGFGNLFKSKDYYFLCITPHCDCLRPSKINNEFYFIHGKEIKIETALKGAETGDYTFCIIEGRPLSIEWICKPFSSYISDEDNVKIEKTISFRNESYPLEYICTLKENYAQRISNNSFGYGYRIGVDLPNLKG
;
A
#
# COMPACT_ATOMS: atom_id res chain seq x y z
N MET A 1 13.56 -13.28 3.26
CA MET A 1 13.13 -13.40 4.68
C MET A 1 12.20 -12.24 5.01
N VAL A 2 10.88 -12.44 4.88
CA VAL A 2 9.90 -11.38 5.17
C VAL A 2 9.40 -11.55 6.60
N SER A 3 9.46 -10.47 7.38
CA SER A 3 8.85 -10.42 8.70
C SER A 3 7.80 -9.33 8.62
N CYS A 4 6.53 -9.75 8.55
CA CYS A 4 5.39 -8.87 8.68
C CYS A 4 5.16 -8.60 10.17
N VAL A 5 4.79 -7.38 10.55
CA VAL A 5 4.27 -7.14 11.89
C VAL A 5 2.77 -7.37 11.83
N ASN A 6 2.32 -8.51 12.35
CA ASN A 6 0.90 -8.80 12.47
C ASN A 6 0.36 -8.08 13.72
N LEU A 7 -0.07 -6.84 13.54
CA LEU A 7 -0.71 -6.06 14.59
C LEU A 7 -2.18 -6.50 14.70
N LYS A 8 -2.43 -7.61 15.40
CA LYS A 8 -3.81 -8.06 15.71
C LYS A 8 -4.62 -7.05 16.54
N ASN A 9 -3.96 -6.15 17.27
CA ASN A 9 -4.58 -5.12 18.12
C ASN A 9 -4.13 -3.73 17.68
N ARG A 10 -4.54 -3.30 16.48
CA ARG A 10 -4.29 -1.92 16.07
C ARG A 10 -5.27 -1.00 16.79
N SER A 11 -4.80 -0.26 17.80
CA SER A 11 -5.61 0.74 18.53
C SER A 11 -5.90 2.01 17.71
N ASN A 12 -5.15 2.22 16.63
CA ASN A 12 -5.27 3.38 15.75
C ASN A 12 -5.59 2.94 14.32
N TYR A 13 -6.80 3.27 13.85
CA TYR A 13 -7.26 2.88 12.52
C TYR A 13 -6.82 3.83 11.39
N LYS A 14 -6.10 4.92 11.71
CA LYS A 14 -5.57 5.84 10.69
C LYS A 14 -4.72 5.12 9.65
N LEU A 15 -4.82 5.54 8.40
CA LEU A 15 -3.90 5.08 7.38
C LEU A 15 -2.47 5.42 7.75
N GLY A 16 -1.60 4.45 7.51
CA GLY A 16 -0.18 4.55 7.75
C GLY A 16 0.60 3.98 6.58
N PHE A 17 1.80 4.51 6.41
CA PHE A 17 2.77 3.98 5.45
C PHE A 17 3.00 2.48 5.68
N GLY A 18 2.97 1.71 4.60
CA GLY A 18 3.17 0.26 4.64
C GLY A 18 1.96 -0.54 5.13
N ASN A 19 0.82 0.11 5.41
CA ASN A 19 -0.42 -0.63 5.69
C ASN A 19 -0.85 -1.42 4.44
N LEU A 20 -1.04 -2.73 4.62
CA LEU A 20 -1.50 -3.66 3.61
C LEU A 20 -2.98 -3.97 3.85
N PHE A 21 -3.76 -3.87 2.78
CA PHE A 21 -5.20 -4.14 2.79
C PHE A 21 -5.57 -5.15 1.70
N LYS A 22 -6.68 -5.85 1.90
CA LYS A 22 -7.34 -6.68 0.90
C LYS A 22 -8.70 -6.09 0.55
N SER A 23 -9.07 -6.18 -0.72
CA SER A 23 -10.44 -5.94 -1.16
C SER A 23 -10.71 -6.66 -2.47
N LYS A 24 -11.77 -7.48 -2.52
CA LYS A 24 -12.05 -8.38 -3.66
C LYS A 24 -10.78 -9.20 -4.01
N ASP A 25 -10.38 -9.19 -5.28
CA ASP A 25 -9.18 -9.87 -5.81
C ASP A 25 -7.90 -9.02 -5.75
N TYR A 26 -7.94 -7.86 -5.12
CA TYR A 26 -6.81 -6.93 -5.06
C TYR A 26 -6.25 -6.79 -3.66
N TYR A 27 -4.95 -6.56 -3.62
CA TYR A 27 -4.23 -6.09 -2.47
C TYR A 27 -3.86 -4.62 -2.69
N PHE A 28 -3.98 -3.82 -1.65
CA PHE A 28 -3.64 -2.40 -1.68
C PHE A 28 -2.58 -2.11 -0.63
N LEU A 29 -1.52 -1.42 -1.03
CA LEU A 29 -0.47 -0.97 -0.12
C LEU A 29 -0.48 0.55 -0.06
N CYS A 30 -0.66 1.10 1.15
CA CYS A 30 -0.49 2.52 1.37
C CYS A 30 1.00 2.86 1.29
N ILE A 31 1.37 3.68 0.29
CA ILE A 31 2.73 4.16 0.06
C ILE A 31 2.88 5.65 0.36
N THR A 32 1.84 6.27 0.92
CA THR A 32 1.85 7.66 1.38
C THR A 32 2.96 7.86 2.42
N PRO A 33 3.85 8.86 2.28
CA PRO A 33 4.91 9.12 3.24
C PRO A 33 4.40 9.19 4.69
N HIS A 34 5.18 8.68 5.64
CA HIS A 34 4.75 8.57 7.04
C HIS A 34 4.35 9.93 7.65
N CYS A 35 5.11 10.98 7.33
CA CYS A 35 4.86 12.34 7.81
C CYS A 35 3.56 12.97 7.27
N ASP A 36 3.09 12.51 6.11
CA ASP A 36 1.84 12.94 5.47
C ASP A 36 0.66 12.10 5.99
N CYS A 37 0.86 10.81 6.25
CA CYS A 37 -0.11 9.98 6.97
C CYS A 37 -0.49 10.57 8.34
N LEU A 38 0.47 11.18 9.03
CA LEU A 38 0.27 11.86 10.31
C LEU A 38 -0.48 13.19 10.18
N ARG A 39 -0.40 13.84 9.01
CA ARG A 39 -1.00 15.15 8.74
C ARG A 39 -1.67 15.14 7.36
N PRO A 40 -2.80 14.42 7.19
CA PRO A 40 -3.45 14.23 5.89
C PRO A 40 -3.84 15.55 5.22
N SER A 41 -4.11 16.59 6.00
CA SER A 41 -4.40 17.93 5.47
C SER A 41 -3.29 18.51 4.57
N LYS A 42 -2.02 18.09 4.73
CA LYS A 42 -0.92 18.52 3.85
C LYS A 42 -1.01 17.97 2.43
N ILE A 43 -1.68 16.84 2.28
CA ILE A 43 -1.91 16.16 1.00
C ILE A 43 -3.37 16.28 0.58
N ASN A 44 -4.13 17.22 1.15
CA ASN A 44 -5.57 17.37 0.93
C ASN A 44 -6.34 16.04 1.09
N ASN A 45 -5.91 15.21 2.03
CA ASN A 45 -6.49 13.89 2.28
C ASN A 45 -6.42 12.91 1.10
N GLU A 46 -5.56 13.18 0.10
CA GLU A 46 -5.28 12.30 -1.04
C GLU A 46 -4.14 11.32 -0.70
N PHE A 47 -4.51 10.12 -0.29
CA PHE A 47 -3.55 9.08 0.05
C PHE A 47 -3.09 8.32 -1.21
N TYR A 48 -1.79 8.07 -1.30
CA TYR A 48 -1.18 7.25 -2.33
C TYR A 48 -1.19 5.76 -1.99
N PHE A 49 -1.61 4.98 -2.97
CA PHE A 49 -1.63 3.53 -2.94
C PHE A 49 -0.99 2.95 -4.19
N ILE A 50 -0.59 1.69 -4.08
CA ILE A 50 -0.42 0.80 -5.23
C ILE A 50 -1.31 -0.42 -5.03
N HIS A 51 -1.48 -1.17 -6.11
CA HIS A 51 -2.25 -2.41 -6.07
C HIS A 51 -1.42 -3.61 -6.50
N GLY A 52 -1.83 -4.79 -6.06
CA GLY A 52 -1.20 -6.07 -6.39
C GLY A 52 -2.22 -7.19 -6.42
N LYS A 53 -1.78 -8.38 -6.82
CA LYS A 53 -2.59 -9.60 -6.84
C LYS A 53 -1.87 -10.75 -6.16
N GLU A 54 -2.65 -11.66 -5.57
CA GLU A 54 -2.10 -12.93 -5.08
C GLU A 54 -1.57 -13.74 -6.26
N ILE A 55 -0.38 -14.31 -6.08
CA ILE A 55 0.26 -15.20 -7.04
C ILE A 55 0.72 -16.48 -6.33
N LYS A 56 0.87 -17.57 -7.09
CA LYS A 56 1.41 -18.82 -6.57
C LYS A 56 2.84 -18.60 -6.04
N ILE A 57 3.11 -19.13 -4.85
CA ILE A 57 4.41 -19.00 -4.18
C ILE A 57 5.57 -19.48 -5.06
N GLU A 58 5.40 -20.57 -5.80
CA GLU A 58 6.41 -21.11 -6.72
C GLU A 58 6.79 -20.12 -7.81
N THR A 59 5.81 -19.35 -8.32
CA THR A 59 6.04 -18.32 -9.33
C THR A 59 6.74 -17.10 -8.73
N ALA A 60 6.28 -16.66 -7.56
CA ALA A 60 6.90 -15.56 -6.84
C ALA A 60 8.35 -15.86 -6.44
N LEU A 61 8.65 -17.10 -6.03
CA LEU A 61 10.02 -17.51 -5.68
C LEU A 61 10.97 -17.48 -6.88
N LYS A 62 10.50 -17.86 -8.08
CA LYS A 62 11.28 -17.77 -9.31
C LYS A 62 11.58 -16.33 -9.73
N GLY A 63 10.67 -15.41 -9.46
CA GLY A 63 10.81 -13.98 -9.77
C GLY A 63 11.36 -13.12 -8.63
N ALA A 64 11.63 -13.70 -7.45
CA ALA A 64 11.87 -12.94 -6.21
C ALA A 64 13.07 -11.97 -6.29
N GLU A 65 14.03 -12.24 -7.17
CA GLU A 65 15.20 -11.39 -7.39
C GLU A 65 14.95 -10.23 -8.38
N THR A 66 13.92 -10.34 -9.22
CA THR A 66 13.68 -9.40 -10.33
C THR A 66 12.39 -8.59 -10.18
N GLY A 67 11.41 -9.05 -9.40
CA GLY A 67 10.12 -8.38 -9.26
C GLY A 67 9.82 -7.86 -7.86
N ASP A 68 8.80 -7.00 -7.78
CA ASP A 68 8.31 -6.44 -6.53
C ASP A 68 7.31 -7.39 -5.87
N TYR A 69 7.84 -8.37 -5.15
CA TYR A 69 7.03 -9.35 -4.43
C TYR A 69 6.99 -9.05 -2.93
N THR A 70 5.86 -9.36 -2.31
CA THR A 70 5.72 -9.43 -0.85
C THR A 70 5.23 -10.79 -0.44
N PHE A 71 5.88 -11.37 0.57
CA PHE A 71 5.52 -12.65 1.14
C PHE A 71 4.99 -12.44 2.56
N CYS A 72 3.74 -12.78 2.81
CA CYS A 72 3.10 -12.62 4.12
C CYS A 72 2.65 -13.99 4.65
N ILE A 73 2.52 -14.11 5.97
CA ILE A 73 1.74 -15.21 6.57
C ILE A 73 0.50 -14.58 7.19
N ILE A 74 -0.67 -14.96 6.69
CA ILE A 74 -1.97 -14.51 7.19
C ILE A 74 -2.67 -15.75 7.71
N GLU A 75 -2.98 -15.77 9.02
CA GLU A 75 -3.69 -16.90 9.66
C GLU A 75 -3.06 -18.27 9.39
N GLY A 76 -1.72 -18.33 9.33
CA GLY A 76 -0.98 -19.57 9.07
C GLY A 76 -0.87 -19.95 7.58
N ARG A 77 -1.53 -19.21 6.68
CA ARG A 77 -1.41 -19.41 5.23
C ARG A 77 -0.33 -18.50 4.64
N PRO A 78 0.61 -19.05 3.84
CA PRO A 78 1.54 -18.23 3.08
C PRO A 78 0.80 -17.52 1.95
N LEU A 79 1.01 -16.21 1.85
CA LEU A 79 0.51 -15.35 0.79
C LEU A 79 1.71 -14.77 0.04
N SER A 80 1.63 -14.76 -1.29
CA SER A 80 2.58 -14.05 -2.14
C SER A 80 1.83 -13.03 -2.98
N ILE A 81 2.24 -11.76 -2.92
CA ILE A 81 1.63 -10.65 -3.66
C ILE A 81 2.66 -10.16 -4.67
N GLU A 82 2.24 -10.05 -5.93
CA GLU A 82 2.98 -9.32 -6.96
C GLU A 82 2.43 -7.91 -7.07
N TRP A 83 3.31 -6.91 -6.95
CA TRP A 83 2.93 -5.50 -6.99
C TRP A 83 2.98 -4.92 -8.39
N ILE A 84 1.95 -4.13 -8.73
CA ILE A 84 1.98 -3.23 -9.87
C ILE A 84 2.36 -1.85 -9.33
N CYS A 85 3.64 -1.49 -9.47
CA CYS A 85 4.24 -0.25 -8.98
C CYS A 85 3.82 1.00 -9.79
N LYS A 86 2.51 1.17 -10.02
CA LYS A 86 1.91 2.37 -10.59
C LYS A 86 1.05 3.03 -9.50
N PRO A 87 1.53 4.14 -8.90
CA PRO A 87 0.80 4.78 -7.82
C PRO A 87 -0.51 5.38 -8.32
N PHE A 88 -1.52 5.39 -7.45
CA PHE A 88 -2.76 6.15 -7.62
C PHE A 88 -3.13 6.82 -6.30
N SER A 89 -3.92 7.90 -6.36
CA SER A 89 -4.44 8.54 -5.17
C SER A 89 -5.89 8.16 -4.91
N SER A 90 -6.29 8.19 -3.64
CA SER A 90 -7.69 8.13 -3.24
C SER A 90 -7.88 9.07 -2.07
N TYR A 91 -8.86 9.96 -2.20
CA TYR A 91 -9.34 10.80 -1.11
C TYR A 91 -9.93 9.95 0.02
N ILE A 92 -9.53 10.26 1.27
CA ILE A 92 -10.13 9.70 2.49
C ILE A 92 -10.29 10.83 3.51
N SER A 93 -11.56 11.15 3.81
CA SER A 93 -11.92 12.19 4.79
C SER A 93 -11.30 11.91 6.16
N ASP A 94 -11.07 12.95 6.97
CA ASP A 94 -10.56 12.77 8.33
C ASP A 94 -11.49 11.89 9.19
N GLU A 95 -12.81 12.00 8.96
CA GLU A 95 -13.84 11.18 9.61
C GLU A 95 -13.72 9.70 9.25
N ASP A 96 -13.50 9.38 7.97
CA ASP A 96 -13.31 7.99 7.53
C ASP A 96 -11.93 7.47 7.91
N ASN A 97 -10.92 8.36 7.97
CA ASN A 97 -9.57 7.99 8.32
C ASN A 97 -9.47 7.44 9.75
N VAL A 98 -10.41 7.73 10.66
CA VAL A 98 -10.41 7.17 12.01
C VAL A 98 -11.26 5.91 12.19
N LYS A 99 -12.07 5.52 11.20
CA LYS A 99 -12.96 4.34 11.26
C LYS A 99 -12.23 3.03 10.94
N ILE A 100 -12.72 1.89 11.42
CA ILE A 100 -12.20 0.57 11.01
C ILE A 100 -12.48 0.35 9.52
N GLU A 101 -13.73 0.59 9.15
CA GLU A 101 -14.21 0.47 7.78
C GLU A 101 -13.79 1.70 6.98
N LYS A 102 -13.09 1.45 5.88
CA LYS A 102 -12.62 2.46 4.95
C LYS A 102 -12.87 1.99 3.53
N THR A 103 -13.08 2.94 2.63
CA THR A 103 -13.22 2.64 1.21
C THR A 103 -12.27 3.53 0.43
N ILE A 104 -11.62 2.97 -0.58
CA ILE A 104 -10.85 3.73 -1.57
C ILE A 104 -11.53 3.70 -2.93
N SER A 105 -11.25 4.72 -3.74
CA SER A 105 -11.57 4.73 -5.16
C SER A 105 -10.38 4.22 -5.96
N PHE A 106 -10.60 3.23 -6.82
CA PHE A 106 -9.61 2.71 -7.74
C PHE A 106 -10.28 2.36 -9.06
N ARG A 107 -9.80 2.94 -10.17
CA ARG A 107 -10.36 2.74 -11.52
C ARG A 107 -11.88 2.98 -11.60
N ASN A 108 -12.35 4.07 -10.98
CA ASN A 108 -13.77 4.46 -10.89
C ASN A 108 -14.67 3.45 -10.16
N GLU A 109 -14.09 2.55 -9.37
CA GLU A 109 -14.82 1.64 -8.50
C GLU A 109 -14.43 1.86 -7.03
N SER A 110 -15.36 1.57 -6.13
CA SER A 110 -15.16 1.61 -4.69
C SER A 110 -14.71 0.26 -4.15
N TYR A 111 -13.68 0.27 -3.31
CA TYR A 111 -13.09 -0.91 -2.69
C TYR A 111 -13.06 -0.75 -1.16
N PRO A 112 -13.90 -1.49 -0.40
CA PRO A 112 -13.80 -1.52 1.05
C PRO A 112 -12.51 -2.21 1.49
N LEU A 113 -11.75 -1.60 2.39
CA LEU A 113 -10.44 -2.06 2.80
C LEU A 113 -10.52 -2.95 4.04
N GLU A 114 -10.08 -4.20 3.88
CA GLU A 114 -9.82 -5.11 5.00
C GLU A 114 -8.35 -5.03 5.38
N TYR A 115 -8.03 -4.54 6.58
CA TYR A 115 -6.64 -4.44 7.04
C TYR A 115 -6.05 -5.83 7.30
N ILE A 116 -4.89 -6.09 6.71
CA ILE A 116 -4.15 -7.34 6.92
C ILE A 116 -3.05 -7.14 7.95
N CYS A 117 -2.10 -6.26 7.64
CA CYS A 117 -0.91 -6.04 8.45
C CYS A 117 -0.21 -4.74 8.04
N THR A 118 0.87 -4.43 8.73
CA THR A 118 1.81 -3.40 8.29
C THR A 118 3.10 -4.06 7.87
N LEU A 119 3.53 -3.79 6.64
CA LEU A 119 4.82 -4.23 6.15
C LEU A 119 5.93 -3.52 6.93
N LYS A 120 7.05 -4.21 7.13
CA LYS A 120 8.25 -3.56 7.66
C LYS A 120 8.64 -2.38 6.76
N GLU A 121 9.03 -1.29 7.41
CA GLU A 121 9.28 0.00 6.77
C GLU A 121 10.25 -0.09 5.59
N ASN A 122 11.36 -0.83 5.74
CA ASN A 122 12.34 -1.02 4.68
C ASN A 122 11.76 -1.70 3.42
N TYR A 123 10.79 -2.60 3.56
CA TYR A 123 10.12 -3.24 2.42
C TYR A 123 9.14 -2.27 1.75
N ALA A 124 8.30 -1.60 2.54
CA ALA A 124 7.38 -0.59 2.03
C ALA A 124 8.15 0.53 1.30
N GLN A 125 9.31 0.94 1.81
CA GLN A 125 10.17 1.94 1.20
C GLN A 125 10.73 1.49 -0.15
N ARG A 126 11.20 0.24 -0.28
CA ARG A 126 11.68 -0.30 -1.56
C ARG A 126 10.60 -0.25 -2.64
N ILE A 127 9.39 -0.69 -2.30
CA ILE A 127 8.24 -0.70 -3.20
C ILE A 127 7.80 0.73 -3.56
N SER A 128 7.75 1.63 -2.57
CA SER A 128 7.43 3.04 -2.76
C SER A 128 8.43 3.72 -3.70
N ASN A 129 9.73 3.51 -3.48
CA ASN A 129 10.80 4.04 -4.33
C ASN A 129 10.69 3.54 -5.77
N ASN A 130 10.38 2.25 -5.98
CA ASN A 130 10.20 1.74 -7.33
C ASN A 130 8.97 2.36 -8.02
N SER A 131 7.89 2.55 -7.26
CA SER A 131 6.63 3.12 -7.75
C SER A 131 6.78 4.58 -8.17
N PHE A 132 7.44 5.40 -7.35
CA PHE A 132 7.70 6.81 -7.66
C PHE A 132 8.84 6.99 -8.69
N GLY A 133 9.82 6.09 -8.69
CA GLY A 133 10.91 6.10 -9.67
C GLY A 133 10.43 5.85 -11.11
N TYR A 134 9.26 5.25 -11.32
CA TYR A 134 8.66 5.13 -12.66
C TYR A 134 8.10 6.47 -13.17
N GLY A 135 7.41 7.24 -12.32
CA GLY A 135 6.90 8.58 -12.67
C GLY A 135 8.00 9.58 -13.02
N TYR A 136 9.10 9.54 -12.26
CA TYR A 136 10.27 10.40 -12.51
C TYR A 136 10.96 10.08 -13.86
N ARG A 137 10.97 8.81 -14.27
CA ARG A 137 11.57 8.36 -15.55
C ARG A 137 10.79 8.79 -16.79
N ILE A 138 9.51 9.14 -16.65
CA ILE A 138 8.66 9.61 -17.75
C ILE A 138 8.47 11.13 -17.75
N GLY A 139 9.20 11.87 -16.89
CA GLY A 139 9.11 13.33 -16.79
C GLY A 139 7.78 13.83 -16.22
N VAL A 140 7.02 12.97 -15.53
CA VAL A 140 5.81 13.37 -14.81
C VAL A 140 6.24 13.80 -13.41
N ASP A 141 6.39 15.10 -13.23
CA ASP A 141 6.44 15.69 -11.90
C ASP A 141 5.08 15.49 -11.23
N LEU A 142 5.08 14.85 -10.07
CA LEU A 142 3.90 14.85 -9.21
C LEU A 142 3.56 16.32 -8.89
N PRO A 143 2.34 16.83 -9.18
CA PRO A 143 2.06 18.27 -9.27
C PRO A 143 2.26 19.13 -8.02
N ASN A 144 2.89 18.69 -6.92
CA ASN A 144 2.95 19.43 -5.67
C ASN A 144 4.27 19.39 -4.89
N LEU A 145 5.42 19.18 -5.54
CA LEU A 145 6.70 19.58 -4.93
C LEU A 145 7.02 21.02 -5.33
N LYS A 146 6.48 21.99 -4.60
CA LYS A 146 7.04 23.35 -4.63
C LYS A 146 8.43 23.27 -3.99
N GLY A 147 9.46 23.48 -4.80
CA GLY A 147 10.83 23.70 -4.35
C GLY A 147 11.00 24.98 -3.54
#